data_AF-A0A3M6V817-F1
#
_entry.id   AF-A0A3M6V817-F1
#
_cell.length_a   1.000
_cell.length_b   1.000
_cell.length_c   1.000
_cell.angle_alpha   90.00
_cell.angle_beta   90.00
_cell.angle_gamma   90.00
#
_symmetry.space_group_name_H-M   'P 1'
#
loop_
_entity.id
_entity.type
_entity.pdbx_description
1 polymer ?
#
loop_
_entity_poly.entity_id
_entity_poly.type
_entity_poly.pdbx_seq_one_letter_code
_entity_poly.pdbx_strand_id
1 'polypeptide(L)'
;MAQSHREYAEQRWKMMTPHDVKLVSSRGWEFVLRDVGIAGIREFTNVKCLHTHYAHYLATGNNLIGEWVQQLLDSAATERTKEPK
;
A
#
# COMPACT_ATOMS: atom_id res chain seq x y z
N MET A 1 0.43 6.06 -9.14
CA MET A 1 -0.57 5.14 -8.55
C MET A 1 -0.41 3.71 -9.04
N ALA A 2 -0.67 3.41 -10.32
CA ALA A 2 -0.65 2.03 -10.80
C ALA A 2 0.69 1.30 -10.57
N GLN A 3 1.79 2.05 -10.63
CA GLN A 3 3.11 1.53 -10.29
C GLN A 3 3.22 1.06 -8.84
N SER A 4 2.76 1.85 -7.87
CA SER A 4 2.75 1.46 -6.45
C SER A 4 1.88 0.24 -6.18
N HIS A 5 0.78 0.06 -6.91
CA HIS A 5 -0.01 -1.19 -6.82
C HIS A 5 0.76 -2.40 -7.34
N ARG A 6 1.44 -2.29 -8.49
CA ARG A 6 2.27 -3.36 -9.07
C ARG A 6 3.43 -3.74 -8.14
N GLU A 7 4.16 -2.74 -7.65
CA GLU A 7 5.30 -2.96 -6.76
C GLU A 7 4.86 -3.62 -5.46
N TYR A 8 3.75 -3.18 -4.85
CA TYR A 8 3.20 -3.84 -3.66
C TYR A 8 2.83 -5.29 -3.91
N ALA A 9 2.19 -5.60 -5.05
CA ALA A 9 1.80 -6.95 -5.42
C ALA A 9 3.03 -7.86 -5.62
N GLU A 10 4.04 -7.35 -6.33
CA GLU A 10 5.31 -8.03 -6.56
C GLU A 10 6.07 -8.27 -5.26
N GLN A 11 6.22 -7.25 -4.41
CA GLN A 11 6.90 -7.36 -3.12
C GLN A 11 6.21 -8.38 -2.20
N ARG A 12 4.88 -8.31 -2.10
CA ARG A 12 4.08 -9.26 -1.30
C ARG A 12 4.32 -10.69 -1.75
N TRP A 13 4.36 -10.94 -3.06
CA TRP A 13 4.63 -12.27 -3.60
C TRP A 13 6.08 -12.72 -3.33
N LYS A 14 7.06 -11.84 -3.51
CA LYS A 14 8.48 -12.13 -3.25
C LYS A 14 8.78 -12.46 -1.78
N MET A 15 7.98 -11.95 -0.85
CA MET A 15 8.13 -12.24 0.59
C MET A 15 7.60 -13.63 1.00
N MET A 16 6.87 -14.32 0.12
CA MET A 16 6.32 -15.64 0.44
C MET A 16 7.40 -16.71 0.46
N THR A 17 7.38 -17.56 1.47
CA THR A 17 8.22 -18.76 1.50
C THR A 17 7.71 -19.82 0.52
N PRO A 18 8.52 -20.82 0.13
CA PRO A 18 8.03 -21.94 -0.67
C PRO A 18 6.84 -22.67 -0.05
N HIS A 19 6.76 -22.70 1.29
CA HIS A 19 5.62 -23.26 2.01
C HIS A 19 4.36 -22.42 1.80
N ASP A 20 4.46 -21.10 1.94
CA ASP A 20 3.34 -20.18 1.73
C ASP A 20 2.81 -20.28 0.29
N VAL A 21 3.70 -20.30 -0.70
CA VAL A 21 3.32 -20.44 -2.10
C VAL A 21 2.54 -21.74 -2.33
N LYS A 22 3.02 -22.87 -1.77
CA LYS A 22 2.31 -24.16 -1.88
C LYS A 22 0.93 -24.11 -1.24
N LEU A 23 0.82 -23.50 -0.05
CA LEU A 23 -0.46 -23.34 0.64
C LEU A 23 -1.41 -22.48 -0.19
N VAL A 24 -0.96 -21.32 -0.65
CA VAL A 24 -1.73 -20.36 -1.45
C VAL A 24 -2.24 -21.00 -2.74
N SER A 25 -1.39 -21.76 -3.45
CA SER A 25 -1.79 -22.52 -4.63
C SER A 25 -2.81 -23.61 -4.31
N SER A 26 -2.63 -24.37 -3.23
CA SER A 26 -3.59 -25.42 -2.83
C SER A 26 -4.98 -24.88 -2.48
N ARG A 27 -5.07 -23.59 -2.12
CA ARG A 27 -6.30 -22.89 -1.76
C ARG A 27 -6.89 -22.07 -2.90
N GLY A 28 -6.21 -21.96 -4.05
CA GLY A 28 -6.63 -21.12 -5.17
C GLY A 28 -6.58 -19.62 -4.87
N TRP A 29 -5.70 -19.19 -3.96
CA TRP A 29 -5.57 -17.79 -3.54
C TRP A 29 -4.49 -17.01 -4.30
N GLU A 30 -3.87 -17.62 -5.31
CA GLU A 30 -2.74 -17.03 -6.03
C GLU A 30 -3.12 -15.67 -6.62
N PHE A 31 -4.27 -15.57 -7.27
CA PHE A 31 -4.70 -14.30 -7.86
C PHE A 31 -4.79 -13.16 -6.84
N VAL A 32 -5.39 -13.42 -5.67
CA VAL A 32 -5.58 -12.40 -4.63
C VAL A 32 -4.30 -12.06 -3.86
N LEU A 33 -3.26 -12.88 -3.96
CA LEU A 33 -2.00 -12.64 -3.25
C LEU A 33 -0.84 -12.30 -4.18
N ARG A 34 -0.94 -12.59 -5.47
CA ARG A 34 0.06 -12.25 -6.49
C ARG A 34 -0.31 -11.03 -7.30
N ASP A 35 -1.58 -10.90 -7.69
CA ASP A 35 -1.94 -10.01 -8.81
C ASP A 35 -2.66 -8.73 -8.38
N VAL A 36 -3.30 -8.71 -7.20
CA VAL A 36 -3.99 -7.50 -6.69
C VAL A 36 -3.05 -6.53 -5.99
N GLY A 37 -3.30 -5.24 -6.15
CA GLY A 37 -2.49 -4.18 -5.56
C GLY A 37 -2.80 -3.89 -4.08
N ILE A 38 -2.34 -2.73 -3.63
CA ILE A 38 -2.58 -2.20 -2.28
C ILE A 38 -4.06 -2.29 -1.91
N ALA A 39 -4.35 -2.73 -0.69
CA ALA A 39 -5.70 -2.95 -0.15
C ALA A 39 -6.59 -3.95 -0.92
N GLY A 40 -5.99 -4.83 -1.75
CA GLY A 40 -6.70 -5.82 -2.55
C GLY A 40 -7.34 -5.25 -3.82
N ILE A 41 -6.87 -4.09 -4.29
CA ILE A 41 -7.43 -3.41 -5.47
C ILE A 41 -7.01 -4.12 -6.76
N ARG A 42 -7.97 -4.36 -7.65
CA ARG A 42 -7.75 -4.93 -8.99
C ARG A 42 -7.60 -3.86 -10.07
N GLU A 43 -8.33 -2.76 -9.93
CA GLU A 43 -8.27 -1.62 -10.84
C GLU A 43 -7.29 -0.58 -10.30
N PHE A 44 -6.11 -0.53 -10.91
CA PHE A 44 -4.96 0.24 -10.40
C PHE A 44 -5.09 1.76 -10.58
N THR A 45 -6.18 2.22 -11.19
CA THR A 45 -6.56 3.64 -11.19
C THR A 45 -7.31 4.07 -9.92
N ASN A 46 -7.73 3.13 -9.07
CA ASN A 46 -8.57 3.41 -7.91
C ASN A 46 -7.81 3.36 -6.59
N VAL A 47 -8.27 4.15 -5.62
CA VAL A 47 -7.78 4.15 -4.23
C VAL A 47 -8.89 3.65 -3.33
N LYS A 48 -8.65 2.58 -2.57
CA LYS A 48 -9.63 2.09 -1.58
C LYS A 48 -9.60 2.91 -0.30
N CYS A 49 -8.42 3.03 0.30
CA CYS A 49 -8.23 3.72 1.56
C CYS A 49 -6.81 4.30 1.68
N LEU A 50 -6.72 5.56 2.06
CA LEU A 50 -5.45 6.30 2.12
C LEU A 50 -4.43 5.65 3.08
N HIS A 51 -4.89 5.08 4.20
CA HIS A 51 -4.00 4.51 5.22
C HIS A 51 -3.15 3.34 4.69
N THR A 52 -3.64 2.57 3.72
CA THR A 52 -2.85 1.45 3.15
C THR A 52 -1.78 1.94 2.18
N HIS A 53 -2.07 2.99 1.42
CA HIS A 53 -1.07 3.66 0.60
C HIS A 53 -0.02 4.37 1.45
N TYR A 54 -0.45 4.99 2.55
CA TYR A 54 0.46 5.59 3.51
C TYR A 54 1.32 4.54 4.22
N ALA A 55 0.76 3.41 4.65
CA ALA A 55 1.53 2.30 5.20
C ALA A 55 2.58 1.77 4.20
N HIS A 56 2.22 1.64 2.91
CA HIS A 56 3.18 1.27 1.87
C HIS A 56 4.29 2.31 1.70
N TYR A 57 3.95 3.61 1.73
CA TYR A 57 4.94 4.70 1.72
C TYR A 57 5.88 4.62 2.91
N LEU A 58 5.36 4.46 4.13
CA LEU A 58 6.20 4.32 5.32
C LEU A 58 7.16 3.11 5.24
N ALA A 59 6.74 2.02 4.61
CA ALA A 59 7.56 0.82 4.46
C ALA A 59 8.63 0.93 3.36
N THR A 60 8.43 1.77 2.34
CA THR A 60 9.24 1.75 1.11
C THR A 60 9.87 3.09 0.74
N GLY A 61 9.35 4.19 1.25
CA GLY A 61 9.61 5.55 0.75
C GLY A 61 9.06 5.81 -0.66
N ASN A 62 8.35 4.85 -1.29
CA ASN A 62 7.97 4.91 -2.70
C ASN A 62 6.48 4.67 -2.93
N ASN A 63 5.65 5.68 -2.66
CA ASN A 63 4.23 5.68 -3.03
C ASN A 63 3.70 7.11 -3.08
N LEU A 64 3.33 7.57 -4.27
CA LEU A 64 2.83 8.93 -4.52
C LEU A 64 1.68 9.34 -3.60
N ILE A 65 0.72 8.44 -3.34
CA ILE A 65 -0.41 8.77 -2.46
C ILE A 65 0.05 8.87 -1.01
N GLY A 66 0.92 7.97 -0.56
CA GLY A 66 1.41 8.01 0.81
C GLY A 66 2.29 9.23 1.06
N GLU A 67 3.05 9.69 0.07
CA GLU A 67 3.76 10.96 0.13
C GLU A 67 2.80 12.15 0.30
N TRP A 68 1.71 12.20 -0.47
CA TRP A 68 0.69 13.24 -0.28
C TRP A 68 0.04 13.19 1.11
N VAL A 69 -0.22 11.98 1.62
CA VAL A 69 -0.73 11.81 2.99
C VAL A 69 0.27 12.38 4.01
N GLN A 70 1.57 12.11 3.86
CA GLN A 70 2.61 12.68 4.73
C GLN A 70 2.58 14.21 4.71
N GLN A 71 2.57 14.82 3.52
CA GLN A 71 2.54 16.28 3.36
C GLN A 71 1.31 16.91 4.02
N LEU A 72 0.14 16.26 3.92
CA LEU A 72 -1.09 16.71 4.59
C LEU A 72 -0.99 16.62 6.11
N LEU A 73 -0.39 15.54 6.63
CA LEU A 73 -0.17 15.37 8.06
C LEU A 73 0.80 16.41 8.63
N ASP A 74 1.88 16.70 7.91
CA ASP A 74 2.88 17.70 8.30
C ASP A 74 2.28 19.12 8.29
N SER A 75 1.47 19.43 7.27
CA SER A 75 0.76 20.70 7.17
C SER A 75 -0.23 20.86 8.32
N ALA A 76 -1.05 19.84 8.59
CA ALA A 76 -2.00 19.87 9.69
C ALA A 76 -1.31 19.95 11.06
N ALA A 77 -0.13 19.35 11.22
CA ALA A 77 0.67 19.48 12.44
C ALA A 77 1.17 20.91 12.63
N THR A 78 1.59 21.56 11.54
CA THR A 78 2.05 22.96 11.53
C THR A 78 0.93 23.96 11.81
N GLU A 79 -0.30 23.68 11.38
CA GLU A 79 -1.46 24.52 11.66
C GLU A 79 -1.90 24.42 13.13
N ARG A 80 -1.95 23.20 13.69
CA ARG A 80 -2.30 22.99 15.10
C ARG A 80 -1.35 23.64 16.10
N THR A 81 -0.08 23.84 15.74
CA THR A 81 0.88 24.54 16.61
C THR A 81 0.73 26.06 16.58
N LYS A 82 -0.04 26.62 15.63
CA LYS A 82 -0.27 28.06 15.48
C LYS A 82 -1.54 28.55 16.16
N GLU A 83 -2.47 27.66 16.51
CA GLU A 83 -3.69 28.03 17.23
C GLU A 83 -3.40 28.23 18.74
N PRO A 84 -3.73 29.39 19.32
CA PRO A 84 -3.64 29.58 20.77
C PRO A 84 -4.70 28.70 21.46
N LYS A 85 -4.27 27.98 22.51
CA LYS A 85 -5.17 27.25 23.41
C LYS A 85 -6.16 28.17 24.12
#